data_AF-A0A7V1LQD5-F1
#
_entry.id   AF-A0A7V1LQD5-F1
#
_cell.length_a   1.000
_cell.length_b   1.000
_cell.length_c   1.000
_cell.angle_alpha   90.00
_cell.angle_beta   90.00
_cell.angle_gamma   90.00
#
_symmetry.space_group_name_H-M   'P 1'
#
loop_
_entity.id
_entity.type
_entity.pdbx_description
1 polymer ?
#
loop_
_entity_poly.entity_id
_entity_poly.type
_entity_poly.pdbx_seq_one_letter_code
_entity_poly.pdbx_strand_id
1 'polypeptide(L)' 'FDLPDQPAINKFRKSCYQEKLLILGCGKKSIRFRPPLNITKEGLDEGLKIIKKVLSLLSSNN' A
#
# COMPACT_ATOMS: atom_id res chain seq x y z
N PHE A 1 -7.44 2.83 4.15
CA PHE A 1 -6.84 3.45 5.35
C PHE A 1 -6.25 4.78 4.94
N ASP A 2 -5.99 5.66 5.91
CA ASP A 2 -5.54 7.02 5.65
C ASP A 2 -4.06 7.23 5.97
N LEU A 3 -3.43 8.13 5.24
CA LEU A 3 -2.09 8.64 5.44
C LEU A 3 -2.16 10.17 5.69
N PRO A 4 -1.13 10.78 6.29
CA PRO A 4 -1.20 12.16 6.76
C PRO A 4 -1.52 13.18 5.66
N ASP A 5 -0.93 13.00 4.47
CA ASP A 5 -1.00 13.93 3.35
C ASP A 5 -0.75 13.26 1.98
N GLN A 6 -0.84 14.07 0.92
CA GLN A 6 -0.64 13.62 -0.46
C GLN A 6 0.81 13.15 -0.77
N PRO A 7 1.87 13.83 -0.28
CA PRO A 7 3.23 13.30 -0.38
C PRO A 7 3.40 11.90 0.23
N ALA A 8 2.85 11.66 1.42
CA ALA A 8 2.89 10.34 2.06
C ALA A 8 2.16 9.28 1.22
N ILE A 9 0.99 9.61 0.66
CA ILE A 9 0.26 8.75 -0.29
C ILE A 9 1.13 8.39 -1.49
N ASN A 10 1.78 9.38 -2.10
CA ASN A 10 2.59 9.18 -3.29
C ASN A 10 3.83 8.32 -3.00
N LYS A 11 4.51 8.58 -1.87
CA LYS A 11 5.66 7.79 -1.41
C LYS A 11 5.25 6.34 -1.16
N PHE A 12 4.16 6.13 -0.42
CA PHE A 12 3.62 4.80 -0.14
C PHE A 12 3.29 4.02 -1.42
N ARG A 13 2.56 4.63 -2.37
CA ARG A 13 2.22 4.00 -3.65
C ARG A 13 3.46 3.61 -4.46
N LYS A 14 4.46 4.49 -4.51
CA LYS A 14 5.72 4.21 -5.21
C LYS A 14 6.47 3.04 -4.58
N SER A 15 6.55 2.99 -3.25
CA SER A 15 7.19 1.88 -2.53
C SER A 15 6.44 0.56 -2.71
N CYS A 16 5.10 0.55 -2.66
CA CYS A 16 4.32 -0.64 -2.99
C CYS A 16 4.58 -1.13 -4.42
N TYR A 17 4.65 -0.20 -5.39
CA TYR A 17 4.92 -0.56 -6.78
C TYR A 17 6.31 -1.18 -6.98
N GLN A 18 7.33 -0.67 -6.27
CA GLN A 18 8.68 -1.26 -6.27
C GLN A 18 8.69 -2.69 -5.69
N GLU A 19 7.82 -2.96 -4.72
CA GLU A 19 7.59 -4.28 -4.14
C GLU A 19 6.58 -5.12 -4.95
N LYS A 20 6.33 -4.74 -6.22
CA LYS A 20 5.42 -5.44 -7.16
C LYS A 20 3.95 -5.47 -6.72
N LEU A 21 3.53 -4.58 -5.83
CA LEU A 21 2.13 -4.40 -5.43
C LEU A 21 1.54 -3.13 -6.05
N LEU A 22 0.53 -3.30 -6.91
CA LEU A 22 -0.23 -2.18 -7.46
C LEU A 22 -1.33 -1.73 -6.48
N ILE A 23 -1.30 -0.46 -6.05
CA ILE A 23 -2.31 0.10 -5.15
C ILE A 23 -2.70 1.53 -5.54
N LEU A 24 -3.97 1.85 -5.39
CA LEU A 24 -4.55 3.13 -5.82
C LEU A 24 -4.71 4.09 -4.64
N GLY A 25 -4.28 5.32 -4.85
CA GLY A 25 -4.67 6.45 -4.02
C GLY A 25 -6.12 6.86 -4.28
N CYS A 26 -6.71 7.54 -3.30
CA CYS A 26 -8.06 8.07 -3.37
C CYS A 26 -8.11 9.39 -2.57
N GLY A 27 -8.37 10.49 -3.28
CA GLY A 27 -8.33 11.82 -2.66
C GLY A 27 -6.96 12.16 -2.07
N LYS A 28 -6.97 13.05 -1.07
CA LYS A 28 -5.74 13.64 -0.50
C LYS A 28 -5.05 12.79 0.56
N LYS A 29 -5.75 11.82 1.14
CA LYS A 29 -5.30 11.10 2.33
C LYS A 29 -5.62 9.60 2.33
N SER A 30 -6.40 9.07 1.39
CA SER A 30 -6.88 7.68 1.50
C SER A 30 -6.24 6.75 0.48
N ILE A 31 -6.00 5.50 0.89
CA ILE A 31 -5.61 4.39 0.02
C ILE A 31 -6.80 3.42 -0.13
N ARG A 32 -7.10 3.02 -1.37
CA ARG A 32 -8.11 2.00 -1.68
C ARG A 32 -7.49 0.62 -1.82
N PHE A 33 -7.89 -0.27 -0.92
CA PHE A 33 -7.61 -1.70 -1.02
C PHE A 33 -8.79 -2.38 -1.73
N ARG A 34 -8.58 -2.82 -2.98
CA ARG A 34 -9.59 -3.49 -3.81
C ARG A 34 -8.93 -4.64 -4.58
N PRO A 35 -8.63 -5.76 -3.91
CA PRO A 35 -8.11 -6.94 -4.61
C PRO A 35 -9.14 -7.46 -5.62
N PRO A 36 -8.71 -8.22 -6.64
CA PRO A 36 -9.63 -8.87 -7.56
C PRO A 36 -10.44 -9.95 -6.81
N LEU A 37 -11.68 -10.20 -7.26
CA LEU A 37 -12.61 -11.12 -6.59
C LEU A 37 -12.15 -12.58 -6.59
N ASN A 38 -11.26 -12.94 -7.50
CA ASN A 38 -10.69 -14.29 -7.65
C ASN A 38 -9.29 -14.42 -7.03
N ILE A 39 -8.89 -13.50 -6.14
CA ILE A 39 -7.61 -13.59 -5.44
C ILE A 39 -7.55 -14.85 -4.57
N THR A 40 -6.42 -15.55 -4.58
CA THR A 40 -6.18 -16.67 -3.67
C THR A 40 -5.86 -16.16 -2.27
N LYS A 41 -6.00 -17.03 -1.26
CA LYS A 41 -5.62 -16.69 0.11
C LYS A 41 -4.13 -16.33 0.20
N GLU A 42 -3.28 -17.07 -0.51
CA GLU A 42 -1.83 -16.88 -0.54
C GLU A 42 -1.47 -15.53 -1.17
N GLY A 43 -2.11 -15.17 -2.28
CA GLY A 43 -1.89 -13.88 -2.93
C GLY A 43 -2.38 -12.71 -2.08
N LEU A 44 -3.47 -12.89 -1.34
CA LEU A 44 -3.95 -11.90 -0.37
C LEU A 44 -2.95 -11.72 0.77
N ASP A 45 -2.45 -12.82 1.35
CA ASP A 45 -1.47 -12.83 2.42
C ASP A 45 -0.14 -12.17 1.98
N GLU A 46 0.31 -12.43 0.75
CA GLU A 46 1.47 -11.78 0.14
C GLU A 46 1.27 -10.26 0.00
N GLY A 47 0.13 -9.84 -0.56
CA GLY A 47 -0.20 -8.42 -0.70
C GLY A 47 -0.23 -7.69 0.65
N LEU A 48 -0.80 -8.32 1.68
CA LEU A 48 -0.82 -7.77 3.04
C LEU A 48 0.59 -7.71 3.65
N LYS A 49 1.45 -8.70 3.40
CA LYS A 49 2.85 -8.69 3.84
C LYS A 49 3.63 -7.54 3.23
N ILE A 50 3.44 -7.28 1.93
CA ILE A 50 4.06 -6.14 1.24
C ILE A 50 3.58 -4.81 1.84
N ILE A 51 2.27 -4.64 2.06
CA ILE A 51 1.73 -3.43 2.67
C ILE A 51 2.36 -3.18 4.05
N LYS A 52 2.42 -4.20 4.92
CA LYS A 52 3.03 -4.10 6.24
C LYS A 52 4.52 -3.73 6.17
N LYS A 53 5.27 -4.37 5.27
CA LYS A 53 6.68 -4.08 5.02
C LYS A 53 6.87 -2.61 4.64
N VAL A 54 6.12 -2.12 3.66
CA VAL A 54 6.21 -0.72 3.21
C VAL A 54 5.84 0.26 4.31
N LEU A 55 4.78 0.00 5.08
CA LEU A 55 4.39 0.86 6.21
C LEU A 55 5.51 0.94 7.26
N SER A 56 6.12 -0.21 7.61
CA SER A 56 7.25 -0.26 8.54
C SER A 56 8.45 0.57 8.04
N LEU A 57 8.79 0.46 6.74
CA LEU A 57 9.88 1.22 6.14
C LEU A 57 9.61 2.73 6.14
N LEU A 58 8.35 3.15 6.00
CA LEU A 58 7.98 4.56 6.05
C LEU A 58 7.98 5.12 7.47
N SER A 59 7.62 4.31 8.47
CA SER A 59 7.70 4.72 9.88
C SER A 59 9.13 4.79 10.42
N SER A 60 10.04 3.95 9.92
CA SER A 60 11.45 3.91 10.37
C SER A 60 12.34 4.96 9.72
N ASN A 61 11.87 5.64 8.66
CA ASN A 61 12.61 6.69 7.94
C ASN A 61 12.18 8.11 8.34
N ASN A 62 11.54 8.26 9.51
CA ASN A 62 11.16 9.54 10.11
C ASN A 62 11.89 9.73 11.44
#